data_AF-X0WK60-F1
#
_entry.id   AF-X0WK60-F1
#
_cell.length_a   1.000
_cell.length_b   1.000
_cell.length_c   1.000
_cell.angle_alpha   90.00
_cell.angle_beta   90.00
_cell.angle_gamma   90.00
#
_symmetry.space_group_name_H-M   'P 1'
#
loop_
_entity.id
_entity.type
_entity.pdbx_description
1 polymer ?
#
loop_
_entity_poly.entity_id
_entity_poly.type
_entity_poly.pdbx_seq_one_letter_code
_entity_poly.pdbx_strand_id
1 'polypeptide(L)'
;MDKEYIKKLAENPEFIPGIYNYCDRWCERCAFTSRCMNFALSEEHFDDPQSRDINNKAFWDKLSEVFQVTLEMVKETAKEQGIDLDSLDFEQAADEHEATRDLAEDHECARLAKVYSETVKKWFDSAEGLFEKKADDLSLQARLELPNSNPAQEADSLKDSVDVIRWYQYFIYV
;
A
#
# COMPACT_ATOMS: atom_id res chain seq x y z
N MET A 1 16.49 24.23 -0.63
CA MET A 1 16.64 23.09 0.29
C MET A 1 18.10 22.70 0.23
N ASP A 2 18.78 22.65 1.37
CA ASP A 2 20.23 22.39 1.43
C ASP A 2 20.47 20.90 1.71
N LYS A 3 21.25 20.25 0.83
CA LYS A 3 21.64 18.84 0.95
C LYS A 3 22.40 18.56 2.25
N GLU A 4 23.34 19.42 2.62
CA GLU A 4 24.19 19.19 3.79
C GLU A 4 23.38 19.33 5.08
N TYR A 5 22.37 20.20 5.07
CA TYR A 5 21.40 20.28 6.15
C TYR A 5 20.58 18.99 6.30
N ILE A 6 20.09 18.42 5.20
CA ILE A 6 19.36 17.14 5.23
C ILE A 6 20.24 16.00 5.78
N LYS A 7 21.49 15.91 5.33
CA LYS A 7 22.45 14.91 5.84
C LYS A 7 22.66 15.06 7.35
N LYS A 8 22.87 16.28 7.83
CA LYS A 8 23.01 16.58 9.26
C LYS A 8 21.75 16.22 10.06
N LEU A 9 20.56 16.48 9.54
CA LEU A 9 19.31 16.06 10.18
C LEU A 9 19.20 14.53 10.26
N ALA A 10 19.61 13.82 9.21
CA ALA A 10 19.57 12.36 9.17
C ALA A 10 20.49 11.71 10.22
N GLU A 11 21.58 12.38 10.59
CA GLU A 11 22.52 11.93 11.62
C GLU A 11 22.05 12.20 13.06
N ASN A 12 20.93 12.92 13.25
CA ASN A 12 20.45 13.27 14.58
C ASN A 12 19.95 12.02 15.34
N PRO A 13 20.61 11.62 16.45
CA PRO A 13 20.25 10.40 17.19
C PRO A 13 18.92 10.50 17.95
N GLU A 14 18.39 11.71 18.15
CA GLU A 14 17.09 11.92 18.82
C GLU A 14 15.90 11.52 17.93
N PHE A 15 16.11 11.53 16.61
CA PHE A 15 15.10 11.12 15.64
C PHE A 15 14.92 9.61 15.64
N ILE A 16 13.67 9.17 15.44
CA ILE A 16 13.34 7.76 15.32
C ILE A 16 13.65 7.29 13.88
N PRO A 17 14.62 6.37 13.68
CA PRO A 17 14.93 5.86 12.35
C PRO A 17 13.71 5.16 11.74
N GLY A 18 13.42 5.43 10.47
CA GLY A 18 12.31 4.79 9.76
C GLY A 18 10.91 5.23 10.21
N ILE A 19 10.77 6.30 11.03
CA ILE A 19 9.46 6.82 11.47
C ILE A 19 8.52 7.13 10.29
N TYR A 20 9.08 7.50 9.14
CA TYR A 20 8.35 7.77 7.90
C TYR A 20 7.59 6.55 7.36
N ASN A 21 7.99 5.32 7.69
CA ASN A 21 7.29 4.09 7.29
C ASN A 21 5.95 3.92 8.01
N TYR A 22 5.72 4.65 9.10
CA TYR A 22 4.49 4.62 9.90
C TYR A 22 3.77 5.98 9.89
N CYS A 23 4.13 6.86 8.96
CA CYS A 23 3.61 8.22 8.90
C CYS A 23 2.31 8.26 8.11
N ASP A 24 1.24 8.73 8.75
CA ASP A 24 -0.06 9.04 8.15
C ASP A 24 -0.17 10.52 7.71
N ARG A 25 0.93 11.28 7.85
CA ARG A 25 1.03 12.73 7.59
C ARG A 25 0.08 13.59 8.44
N TRP A 26 -0.42 13.09 9.57
CA TRP A 26 -1.27 13.86 10.50
C TRP A 26 -0.45 14.52 11.62
N CYS A 27 0.46 15.43 11.24
CA CYS A 27 1.44 16.02 12.15
C CYS A 27 0.82 16.77 13.34
N GLU A 28 -0.34 17.40 13.18
CA GLU A 28 -1.03 18.18 14.23
C GLU A 28 -1.46 17.34 15.43
N ARG A 29 -1.54 16.01 15.27
CA ARG A 29 -1.91 15.05 16.32
C ARG A 29 -0.77 14.09 16.66
N CYS A 30 0.35 14.15 15.96
CA CYS A 30 1.42 13.19 16.10
C CYS A 30 2.23 13.48 17.38
N ALA A 31 2.27 12.52 18.31
CA ALA A 31 3.04 12.62 19.55
C ALA A 31 4.56 12.57 19.34
N PHE A 32 5.02 12.27 18.12
CA PHE A 32 6.44 12.08 17.78
C PHE A 32 7.04 13.25 16.99
N THR A 33 6.34 14.38 16.85
CA THR A 33 6.82 15.55 16.09
C THR A 33 8.22 16.01 16.52
N SER A 34 8.51 16.00 17.83
CA SER A 34 9.83 16.35 18.38
C SER A 34 10.95 15.38 18.00
N ARG A 35 10.62 14.18 17.53
CA ARG A 35 11.54 13.10 17.15
C ARG A 35 11.39 12.68 15.69
N CYS A 36 10.75 13.52 14.87
CA CYS A 36 10.41 13.20 13.49
C CYS A 36 11.20 14.09 12.52
N MET A 37 12.15 13.50 11.80
CA MET A 37 12.90 14.20 10.76
C MET A 37 11.97 14.78 9.67
N ASN A 38 10.93 14.03 9.27
CA ASN A 38 9.96 14.52 8.27
C ASN A 38 9.27 15.80 8.73
N PHE A 39 8.94 15.88 10.02
CA PHE A 39 8.29 17.06 10.58
C PHE A 39 9.27 18.24 10.68
N ALA A 40 10.48 17.99 11.18
CA ALA A 40 11.53 19.01 11.23
C ALA A 40 11.84 19.59 9.84
N LEU A 41 11.95 18.73 8.83
CA LEU A 41 12.17 19.14 7.45
C LEU A 41 10.97 19.90 6.87
N SER A 42 9.72 19.52 7.23
CA SER A 42 8.53 20.20 6.73
C SER A 42 8.34 21.59 7.34
N GLU A 43 8.62 21.77 8.62
CA GLU A 43 8.46 23.07 9.30
C GLU A 43 9.42 24.13 8.74
N GLU A 44 10.61 23.74 8.30
CA GLU A 44 11.60 24.68 7.76
C GLU A 44 11.38 25.03 6.29
N HIS A 45 10.76 24.12 5.54
CA HIS A 45 10.71 24.23 4.07
C HIS A 45 9.32 24.41 3.50
N PHE A 46 8.27 24.24 4.32
CA PHE A 46 6.87 24.40 3.93
C PHE A 46 6.11 25.25 4.96
N ASP A 47 6.74 26.25 5.56
CA ASP A 47 6.11 27.20 6.50
C ASP A 47 5.10 28.13 5.81
N ASP A 48 5.31 28.44 4.52
CA ASP A 48 4.41 29.26 3.72
C ASP A 48 3.16 28.46 3.27
N PRO A 49 1.93 28.89 3.62
CA PRO A 49 0.70 28.28 3.13
C PRO A 49 0.60 28.19 1.60
N GLN A 50 1.22 29.11 0.85
CA GLN A 50 1.22 29.05 -0.62
C GLN A 50 2.03 27.86 -1.15
N SER A 51 3.08 27.46 -0.45
CA SER A 51 3.87 26.26 -0.77
C SER A 51 3.14 24.95 -0.48
N ARG A 52 1.94 25.02 0.13
CA ARG A 52 1.07 23.87 0.43
C ARG A 52 -0.15 23.76 -0.49
N ASP A 53 -0.40 24.76 -1.35
CA ASP A 53 -1.51 24.75 -2.30
C ASP A 53 -1.06 24.18 -3.65
N ILE A 54 -1.59 23.01 -4.01
CA ILE A 54 -1.28 22.31 -5.27
C ILE A 54 -1.58 23.14 -6.54
N ASN A 55 -2.47 24.14 -6.44
CA ASN A 55 -2.80 25.02 -7.56
C ASN A 55 -1.86 26.23 -7.65
N ASN A 56 -0.96 26.40 -6.69
CA ASN A 56 -0.01 27.49 -6.65
C ASN A 56 1.32 27.09 -7.28
N LYS A 57 1.93 28.01 -8.03
CA LYS A 57 3.27 27.82 -8.60
C LYS A 57 4.33 27.57 -7.52
N ALA A 58 4.23 28.25 -6.38
CA ALA A 58 5.18 28.11 -5.27
C ALA A 58 5.29 26.66 -4.77
N PHE A 59 4.17 25.92 -4.74
CA PHE A 59 4.15 24.49 -4.42
C PHE A 59 5.00 23.69 -5.43
N TRP A 60 4.80 23.91 -6.73
CA TRP A 60 5.51 23.20 -7.79
C TRP A 60 7.00 23.54 -7.84
N ASP A 61 7.34 24.82 -7.66
CA ASP A 61 8.73 25.27 -7.57
C ASP A 61 9.43 24.58 -6.38
N LYS A 62 8.74 24.49 -5.23
CA LYS A 62 9.26 23.81 -4.04
C LYS A 62 9.40 22.30 -4.24
N LEU A 63 8.41 21.65 -4.82
CA LEU A 63 8.44 20.22 -5.11
C LEU A 63 9.59 19.86 -6.06
N SER A 64 9.80 20.69 -7.10
CA SER A 64 10.93 20.56 -8.03
C SER A 64 12.28 20.66 -7.30
N GLU A 65 12.42 21.62 -6.38
CA GLU A 65 13.61 21.78 -5.55
C GLU A 65 13.90 20.52 -4.71
N VAL A 66 12.89 19.94 -4.08
CA VAL A 66 13.04 18.68 -3.30
C VAL A 66 13.50 17.54 -4.18
N PHE A 67 12.93 17.38 -5.37
CA PHE A 67 13.33 16.32 -6.30
C PHE A 67 14.76 16.50 -6.80
N GLN A 68 15.18 17.73 -7.08
CA GLN A 68 16.55 18.02 -7.52
C GLN A 68 17.56 17.62 -6.45
N VAL A 69 17.37 18.08 -5.20
CA VAL A 69 18.28 17.74 -4.09
C VAL A 69 18.29 16.23 -3.83
N THR A 70 17.12 15.59 -3.86
CA THR A 70 17.01 14.13 -3.70
C THR A 70 17.78 13.39 -4.79
N LEU A 71 17.63 13.80 -6.05
CA LEU A 71 18.35 13.19 -7.18
C LEU A 71 19.86 13.38 -7.04
N GLU A 72 20.32 14.55 -6.60
CA GLU A 72 21.74 14.79 -6.32
C GLU A 72 22.28 13.84 -5.24
N MET A 73 21.54 13.67 -4.13
CA MET A 73 21.90 12.74 -3.05
C MET A 73 21.94 11.28 -3.52
N VAL A 74 20.99 10.88 -4.36
CA VAL A 74 20.95 9.52 -4.95
C VAL A 74 22.17 9.29 -5.84
N LYS A 75 22.51 10.25 -6.73
CA LYS A 75 23.69 10.16 -7.60
C LYS A 75 25.00 10.12 -6.81
N GLU A 76 25.11 10.93 -5.76
CA GLU A 76 26.26 10.92 -4.85
C GLU A 76 26.42 9.55 -4.17
N THR A 77 25.35 9.04 -3.56
CA THR A 77 25.33 7.73 -2.91
C THR A 77 25.66 6.60 -3.89
N ALA A 78 25.10 6.63 -5.11
CA ALA A 78 25.38 5.64 -6.14
C ALA A 78 26.88 5.64 -6.48
N LYS A 79 27.48 6.82 -6.69
CA LYS A 79 28.92 6.96 -6.95
C LYS A 79 29.77 6.44 -5.80
N GLU A 80 29.41 6.74 -4.55
CA GLU A 80 30.11 6.25 -3.35
C GLU A 80 30.05 4.72 -3.24
N GLN A 81 28.94 4.11 -3.67
CA GLN A 81 28.76 2.66 -3.70
C GLN A 81 29.32 2.00 -4.96
N GLY A 82 29.91 2.77 -5.89
CA GLY A 82 30.41 2.24 -7.16
C GLY A 82 29.32 1.77 -8.13
N ILE A 83 28.10 2.28 -7.98
CA ILE A 83 26.95 2.02 -8.85
C ILE A 83 26.94 3.04 -9.98
N ASP A 84 27.05 2.58 -11.22
CA ASP A 84 26.93 3.40 -12.41
C ASP A 84 25.47 3.43 -12.91
N LEU A 85 24.77 4.54 -12.66
CA LEU A 85 23.37 4.71 -13.02
C LEU A 85 23.13 4.83 -14.53
N ASP A 86 24.16 5.20 -15.31
CA ASP A 86 24.07 5.36 -16.77
C ASP A 86 24.40 4.06 -17.51
N SER A 87 24.88 3.04 -16.80
CA SER A 87 25.18 1.71 -17.35
C SER A 87 23.98 0.76 -17.45
N LEU A 88 22.81 1.19 -16.98
CA LEU A 88 21.61 0.36 -16.94
C LEU A 88 21.03 0.19 -18.36
N ASP A 89 21.02 -1.06 -18.84
CA ASP A 89 20.27 -1.44 -20.03
C ASP A 89 18.82 -1.70 -19.65
N PHE A 90 17.98 -0.66 -19.83
CA PHE A 90 16.56 -0.74 -19.49
C PHE A 90 15.78 -1.73 -20.36
N GLU A 91 16.23 -1.97 -21.60
CA GLU A 91 15.57 -2.90 -22.52
C GLU A 91 15.87 -4.33 -22.08
N GLN A 92 17.15 -4.65 -21.85
CA GLN A 92 17.54 -5.94 -21.29
C GLN A 92 16.87 -6.22 -19.92
N ALA A 93 16.83 -5.23 -19.03
CA ALA A 93 16.21 -5.41 -17.72
C ALA A 93 14.69 -5.64 -17.82
N ALA A 94 14.02 -5.01 -18.79
CA ALA A 94 12.61 -5.26 -19.06
C ALA A 94 12.39 -6.68 -19.59
N ASP A 95 13.22 -7.13 -20.54
CA ASP A 95 13.17 -8.49 -21.10
C ASP A 95 13.42 -9.55 -20.02
N GLU A 96 14.41 -9.36 -19.15
CA GLU A 96 14.71 -10.26 -18.03
C GLU A 96 13.54 -10.33 -17.03
N HIS A 97 12.91 -9.20 -16.74
CA HIS A 97 11.74 -9.14 -15.89
C HIS A 97 10.53 -9.85 -16.54
N GLU A 98 10.31 -9.68 -17.84
CA GLU A 98 9.24 -10.36 -18.58
C GLU A 98 9.47 -11.88 -18.58
N ALA A 99 10.68 -12.33 -18.90
CA ALA A 99 11.02 -13.75 -18.85
C ALA A 99 10.84 -14.36 -17.44
N THR A 100 11.21 -13.62 -16.39
CA THR A 100 10.99 -14.06 -15.00
C THR A 100 9.50 -14.20 -14.68
N ARG A 101 8.68 -13.27 -15.18
CA ARG A 101 7.23 -13.30 -15.01
C ARG A 101 6.62 -14.51 -15.73
N ASP A 102 7.00 -14.74 -16.98
CA ASP A 102 6.51 -15.86 -17.78
C ASP A 102 6.81 -17.20 -17.10
N LEU A 103 8.05 -17.37 -16.58
CA LEU A 103 8.43 -18.56 -15.81
C LEU A 103 7.61 -18.72 -14.53
N ALA A 104 7.31 -17.62 -13.84
CA ALA A 104 6.48 -17.65 -12.64
C ALA A 104 5.03 -18.03 -12.96
N GLU A 105 4.46 -17.49 -14.05
CA GLU A 105 3.11 -17.79 -14.51
C GLU A 105 2.96 -19.24 -14.99
N ASP A 106 3.99 -19.79 -15.64
CA ASP A 106 4.03 -21.19 -16.10
C ASP A 106 4.20 -22.21 -14.97
N HIS A 107 4.63 -21.77 -13.78
CA HIS A 107 4.80 -22.64 -12.64
C HIS A 107 3.49 -23.32 -12.23
N GLU A 108 3.54 -24.60 -11.87
CA GLU A 108 2.36 -25.41 -11.56
C GLU A 108 1.47 -24.75 -10.48
N CYS A 109 2.07 -24.24 -9.40
CA CYS A 109 1.35 -23.54 -8.34
C CYS A 109 0.61 -22.30 -8.85
N ALA A 110 1.21 -21.50 -9.74
CA ALA A 110 0.58 -20.30 -10.27
C ALA A 110 -0.63 -20.67 -11.15
N ARG A 111 -0.49 -21.66 -12.03
CA ARG A 111 -1.61 -22.16 -12.83
C ARG A 111 -2.74 -22.71 -11.96
N LEU A 112 -2.43 -23.50 -10.93
CA LEU A 112 -3.43 -24.04 -10.02
C LEU A 112 -4.11 -22.94 -9.20
N ALA A 113 -3.36 -21.93 -8.74
CA ALA A 113 -3.90 -20.77 -8.05
C ALA A 113 -4.86 -19.96 -8.94
N LYS A 114 -4.52 -19.78 -10.22
CA LYS A 114 -5.38 -19.14 -11.22
C LYS A 114 -6.67 -19.94 -11.44
N VAL A 115 -6.56 -21.25 -11.62
CA VAL A 115 -7.72 -22.14 -11.78
C VAL A 115 -8.62 -22.07 -10.53
N TYR A 116 -8.02 -22.05 -9.34
CA TYR A 116 -8.77 -21.91 -8.09
C TYR A 116 -9.55 -20.59 -8.05
N SER A 117 -8.90 -19.46 -8.31
CA SER A 117 -9.55 -18.14 -8.25
C SER A 117 -10.73 -18.04 -9.23
N GLU A 118 -10.58 -18.56 -10.45
CA GLU A 118 -11.65 -18.63 -11.43
C GLU A 118 -12.78 -19.58 -11.01
N THR A 119 -12.44 -20.72 -10.41
CA THR A 119 -13.41 -21.72 -9.96
C THR A 119 -14.25 -21.18 -8.81
N VAL A 120 -13.62 -20.53 -7.83
CA VAL A 120 -14.30 -19.91 -6.70
C VAL A 120 -15.21 -18.79 -7.20
N LYS A 121 -14.72 -17.92 -8.10
CA LYS A 121 -15.55 -16.88 -8.72
C LYS A 121 -16.81 -17.49 -9.37
N LYS A 122 -16.64 -18.47 -10.25
CA LYS A 122 -17.76 -19.15 -10.94
C LYS A 122 -18.74 -19.80 -9.96
N TRP A 123 -18.23 -20.41 -8.90
CA TRP A 123 -19.08 -21.01 -7.88
C TRP A 123 -19.94 -19.96 -7.18
N PHE A 124 -19.35 -18.85 -6.73
CA PHE A 124 -20.09 -17.75 -6.09
C PHE A 124 -21.12 -17.14 -7.03
N ASP A 125 -20.76 -16.90 -8.29
CA ASP A 125 -21.69 -16.37 -9.31
C ASP A 125 -22.88 -17.32 -9.51
N SER A 126 -22.67 -18.64 -9.44
CA SER A 126 -23.74 -19.64 -9.53
C SER A 126 -24.56 -19.83 -8.24
N ALA A 127 -23.99 -19.44 -7.10
CA ALA A 127 -24.55 -19.66 -5.77
C ALA A 127 -25.33 -18.45 -5.24
N GLU A 128 -25.48 -17.37 -6.00
CA GLU A 128 -26.17 -16.13 -5.58
C GLU A 128 -27.55 -16.42 -4.97
N GLY A 129 -28.38 -17.22 -5.64
CA GLY A 129 -29.70 -17.60 -5.12
C GLY A 129 -29.69 -18.44 -3.84
N LEU A 130 -28.59 -19.14 -3.53
CA LEU A 130 -28.42 -19.83 -2.25
C LEU A 130 -28.25 -18.82 -1.10
N PHE A 131 -27.46 -17.77 -1.34
CA PHE A 131 -27.24 -16.71 -0.36
C PHE A 131 -28.51 -15.89 -0.12
N GLU A 132 -29.23 -15.54 -1.19
CA GLU A 132 -30.53 -14.86 -1.08
C GLU A 132 -31.52 -15.66 -0.23
N LYS A 133 -31.70 -16.95 -0.55
CA LYS A 133 -32.58 -17.84 0.21
C LYS A 133 -32.16 -17.94 1.67
N LYS A 134 -30.86 -18.07 1.94
CA LYS A 134 -30.35 -18.16 3.30
C LYS A 134 -30.56 -16.86 4.08
N ALA A 135 -30.42 -15.71 3.42
CA ALA A 135 -30.70 -14.40 4.02
C ALA A 135 -32.18 -14.24 4.39
N ASP A 136 -33.08 -14.70 3.50
CA ASP A 136 -34.53 -14.72 3.76
C ASP A 136 -34.87 -15.63 4.95
N ASP A 137 -34.31 -16.84 4.99
CA ASP A 137 -34.51 -17.81 6.08
C ASP A 137 -34.06 -17.22 7.42
N LEU A 138 -32.85 -16.66 7.49
CA LEU A 138 -32.33 -16.03 8.71
C LEU A 138 -33.16 -14.82 9.15
N SER A 139 -33.63 -14.02 8.19
CA SER A 139 -34.52 -12.89 8.46
C SER A 139 -35.86 -13.33 9.02
N LEU A 140 -36.43 -14.43 8.50
CA LEU A 140 -37.66 -15.01 9.00
C LEU A 140 -37.48 -15.56 10.43
N GLN A 141 -36.38 -16.27 10.69
CA GLN A 141 -36.06 -16.78 12.03
C GLN A 141 -35.93 -15.64 13.05
N ALA A 142 -35.28 -14.54 12.66
CA ALA A 142 -35.14 -13.36 13.51
C ALA A 142 -36.50 -12.73 13.84
N ARG A 143 -37.42 -12.66 12.86
CA ARG A 143 -38.78 -12.13 13.06
C ARG A 143 -39.66 -13.01 13.92
N LEU A 144 -39.46 -14.32 13.87
CA LEU A 144 -40.25 -15.31 14.62
C LEU A 144 -39.72 -15.56 16.04
N GLU A 145 -38.59 -14.94 16.42
CA GLU A 145 -37.94 -15.08 17.73
C GLU A 145 -37.79 -16.55 18.17
N LEU A 146 -37.37 -17.42 17.22
CA LEU A 146 -37.33 -18.85 17.46
C LEU A 146 -36.37 -19.19 18.62
N PRO A 147 -36.83 -19.94 19.64
CA PRO A 147 -35.99 -20.31 20.78
C PRO A 147 -34.82 -21.19 20.33
N ASN A 148 -33.65 -20.94 20.92
CA ASN A 148 -32.37 -21.60 20.59
C ASN A 148 -31.82 -21.31 19.18
N SER A 149 -32.29 -20.26 18.51
CA SER A 149 -31.67 -19.74 17.27
C SER A 149 -30.97 -18.41 17.52
N ASN A 150 -29.84 -18.16 16.85
CA ASN A 150 -29.16 -16.86 16.83
C ASN A 150 -28.84 -16.47 15.38
N PRO A 151 -29.85 -16.02 14.62
CA PRO A 151 -29.69 -15.75 13.18
C PRO A 151 -28.69 -14.63 12.88
N ALA A 152 -28.51 -13.67 13.79
CA ALA A 152 -27.52 -12.61 13.64
C ALA A 152 -26.08 -13.15 13.69
N GLN A 153 -25.77 -13.97 14.69
CA GLN A 153 -24.45 -14.59 14.81
C GLN A 153 -24.16 -15.52 13.63
N GLU A 154 -25.16 -16.27 13.15
CA GLU A 154 -25.00 -17.13 11.98
C GLU A 154 -24.74 -16.31 10.71
N ALA A 155 -25.46 -15.19 10.52
CA ALA A 155 -25.24 -14.28 9.41
C ALA A 155 -23.82 -13.67 9.44
N ASP A 156 -23.35 -13.24 10.62
CA ASP A 156 -22.00 -12.69 10.80
C ASP A 156 -20.93 -13.73 10.46
N SER A 157 -21.08 -14.97 10.94
CA SER A 157 -20.13 -16.05 10.65
C SER A 157 -20.08 -16.42 9.16
N LEU A 158 -21.25 -16.43 8.49
CA LEU A 158 -21.32 -16.67 7.04
C LEU A 158 -20.65 -15.53 6.28
N LYS A 159 -20.96 -14.29 6.64
CA LYS A 159 -20.36 -13.11 6.02
C LYS A 159 -18.84 -13.11 6.15
N ASP A 160 -18.32 -13.36 7.35
CA ASP A 160 -16.88 -13.41 7.61
C ASP A 160 -16.19 -14.48 6.75
N SER A 161 -16.80 -15.67 6.64
CA SER A 161 -16.29 -16.74 5.78
C SER A 161 -16.28 -16.34 4.29
N VAL A 162 -17.35 -15.70 3.82
CA VAL A 162 -17.44 -15.22 2.42
C VAL A 162 -16.41 -14.14 2.15
N ASP A 163 -16.26 -13.17 3.05
CA ASP A 163 -15.31 -12.06 2.91
C ASP A 163 -13.87 -12.59 2.86
N VAL A 164 -13.52 -13.52 3.75
CA VAL A 164 -12.20 -14.19 3.73
C VAL A 164 -11.97 -14.89 2.39
N ILE A 165 -12.90 -15.72 1.92
CA ILE A 165 -12.71 -16.46 0.67
C ILE A 165 -12.61 -15.49 -0.52
N ARG A 166 -13.51 -14.51 -0.62
CA ARG A 166 -13.56 -13.54 -1.74
C ARG A 166 -12.36 -12.61 -1.77
N TRP A 167 -11.78 -12.31 -0.61
CA TRP A 167 -10.54 -11.52 -0.50
C TRP A 167 -9.34 -12.35 -0.94
N TYR A 168 -9.13 -13.52 -0.33
CA TYR A 168 -7.89 -14.28 -0.53
C TYR A 168 -7.85 -15.09 -1.82
N GLN A 169 -8.98 -15.36 -2.49
CA GLN A 169 -8.98 -16.14 -3.74
C GLN A 169 -8.05 -15.57 -4.83
N TYR A 170 -7.84 -14.25 -4.86
CA TYR A 170 -6.96 -13.60 -5.83
C TYR A 170 -5.53 -13.40 -5.32
N PHE A 171 -5.28 -13.58 -4.02
CA PHE A 171 -3.98 -13.33 -3.40
C PHE A 171 -3.09 -14.57 -3.45
N ILE A 172 -3.66 -15.72 -3.82
CA ILE A 172 -2.92 -16.98 -4.02
C ILE A 172 -2.24 -16.98 -5.40
N TYR A 173 -2.85 -16.32 -6.40
CA TYR A 173 -2.26 -16.10 -7.73
C TYR A 173 -1.59 -14.73 -7.74
N VAL A 174 -0.25 -14.70 -7.84
CA VAL A 174 0.54 -13.46 -7.88
C VAL A 174 1.52 -13.53 -9.03
#